data_AF-A0A7J6X675-F1
#
_entry.id   AF-A0A7J6X675-F1
#
_cell.length_a   1.000
_cell.length_b   1.000
_cell.length_c   1.000
_cell.angle_alpha   90.00
_cell.angle_beta   90.00
_cell.angle_gamma   90.00
#
_symmetry.space_group_name_H-M   'P 1'
#
loop_
_entity.id
_entity.type
_entity.pdbx_description
1 polymer ?
#
loop_
_entity_poly.entity_id
_entity_poly.type
_entity_poly.pdbx_seq_one_letter_code
_entity_poly.pdbx_strand_id
1 'polypeptide(L)'
;RNRNHQGLACSIVKLWEKSLVAKIAVKRGIQNTNNKIMAEEIKMLTGGTLLLRNKYYIVIYRGKDFLPTSVAAALTEREELTKEIQDVEEKVRGGAGIIASVEETEGKPLAGTLAEFYEAQARWGKELSAEDLDKMKEEAARVKHARVVKRIERKLATVSIYLVTFSILIIYSILTTMEDIYYIIPVCQ
;
A
#
# COMPACT_ATOMS: atom_id res chain seq x y z
N ARG A 1 33.90 -2.39 -18.40
CA ARG A 1 32.77 -3.29 -18.79
C ARG A 1 31.47 -2.49 -18.64
N ASN A 2 30.75 -2.21 -19.72
CA ASN A 2 29.52 -1.41 -19.70
C ASN A 2 28.40 -2.22 -19.03
N ARG A 3 27.92 -1.79 -17.86
CA ARG A 3 26.85 -2.44 -17.09
C ARG A 3 25.51 -1.71 -17.28
N ASN A 4 25.19 -1.30 -18.52
CA ASN A 4 23.81 -0.98 -18.94
C ASN A 4 23.02 -0.10 -17.94
N HIS A 5 23.46 1.14 -17.71
CA HIS A 5 22.85 2.15 -16.82
C HIS A 5 22.45 1.68 -15.39
N GLN A 6 22.88 0.50 -14.92
CA GLN A 6 22.47 -0.07 -13.63
C GLN A 6 22.84 0.80 -12.43
N GLY A 7 24.05 1.40 -12.44
CA GLY A 7 24.48 2.29 -11.36
C GLY A 7 23.62 3.56 -11.26
N LEU A 8 23.19 4.08 -12.41
CA LEU A 8 22.28 5.23 -12.47
C LEU A 8 20.88 4.83 -11.96
N ALA A 9 20.37 3.68 -12.38
CA ALA A 9 19.08 3.16 -11.92
C ALA A 9 19.06 2.97 -10.39
N CYS A 10 20.10 2.37 -9.80
CA CYS A 10 20.20 2.20 -8.35
C CYS A 10 20.22 3.56 -7.61
N SER A 11 20.90 4.55 -8.17
CA SER A 11 20.94 5.91 -7.60
C SER A 11 19.57 6.60 -7.66
N ILE A 12 18.80 6.38 -8.73
CA ILE A 12 17.43 6.89 -8.88
C ILE A 12 16.50 6.26 -7.85
N VAL A 13 16.58 4.94 -7.63
CA VAL A 13 15.78 4.24 -6.61
C VAL A 13 16.07 4.78 -5.21
N LYS A 14 17.34 5.07 -4.90
CA LYS A 14 17.74 5.71 -3.64
C LYS A 14 17.22 7.14 -3.52
N LEU A 15 17.30 7.93 -4.60
CA LEU A 15 16.72 9.29 -4.64
C LEU A 15 15.23 9.24 -4.34
N TRP A 16 14.55 8.24 -4.89
CA TRP A 16 13.11 8.08 -4.75
C TRP A 16 12.66 7.86 -3.32
N GLU A 17 13.50 7.38 -2.40
CA GLU A 17 13.15 7.35 -0.98
C GLU A 17 12.73 8.73 -0.44
N LYS A 18 13.32 9.80 -0.98
CA LYS A 18 13.10 11.19 -0.57
C LYS A 18 12.26 12.00 -1.57
N SER A 19 12.27 11.64 -2.86
CA SER A 19 11.57 12.38 -3.91
C SER A 19 10.62 11.51 -4.73
N LEU A 20 9.59 12.11 -5.31
CA LEU A 20 8.66 11.41 -6.21
C LEU A 20 9.13 11.37 -7.67
N VAL A 21 10.00 12.32 -8.03
CA VAL A 21 10.45 12.55 -9.41
C VAL A 21 11.98 12.60 -9.44
N ALA A 22 12.56 12.02 -10.49
CA ALA A 22 13.97 12.11 -10.80
C ALA A 22 14.17 12.85 -12.13
N LYS A 23 14.98 13.92 -12.11
CA LYS A 23 15.41 14.67 -13.30
C LYS A 23 16.86 14.34 -13.60
N ILE A 24 17.11 13.70 -14.73
CA ILE A 24 18.41 13.21 -15.16
C ILE A 24 18.90 14.13 -16.26
N ALA A 25 20.03 14.82 -16.03
CA ALA A 25 20.65 15.64 -17.07
C ALA A 25 21.42 14.76 -18.06
N VAL A 26 21.23 15.02 -19.36
CA VAL A 26 21.95 14.36 -20.45
C VAL A 26 22.97 15.35 -21.00
N LYS A 27 24.26 15.00 -20.90
CA LYS A 27 25.35 15.84 -21.38
C LYS A 27 25.38 15.86 -22.92
N ARG A 28 25.61 17.05 -23.49
CA ARG A 28 25.68 17.26 -24.95
C ARG A 28 26.98 16.67 -25.52
N GLY A 29 26.91 16.11 -26.73
CA GLY A 29 28.10 15.71 -27.51
C GLY A 29 28.70 14.34 -27.17
N ILE A 30 28.02 13.51 -26.36
CA ILE A 30 28.48 12.15 -26.09
C ILE A 30 28.11 11.23 -27.26
N GLN A 31 29.13 10.65 -27.90
CA GLN A 31 28.98 9.60 -28.92
C GLN A 31 28.31 8.36 -28.30
N ASN A 32 27.40 7.71 -29.02
CA ASN A 32 26.63 6.53 -28.57
C ASN A 32 25.59 6.74 -27.46
N THR A 33 25.25 7.97 -27.07
CA THR A 33 24.12 8.20 -26.14
C THR A 33 22.82 8.45 -26.89
N ASN A 34 22.14 7.37 -27.28
CA ASN A 34 20.77 7.47 -27.78
C ASN A 34 19.81 7.66 -26.59
N ASN A 35 19.35 8.90 -26.40
CA ASN A 35 18.43 9.28 -25.33
C ASN A 35 17.15 8.42 -25.31
N LYS A 36 16.65 7.98 -26.48
CA LYS A 36 15.49 7.09 -26.53
C LYS A 36 15.79 5.74 -25.86
N ILE A 37 16.93 5.14 -26.17
CA ILE A 37 17.34 3.84 -25.62
C ILE A 37 17.65 3.97 -24.13
N MET A 38 18.37 5.03 -23.74
CA MET A 38 18.70 5.31 -22.34
C MET A 38 17.44 5.49 -21.48
N ALA A 39 16.46 6.24 -21.96
CA ALA A 39 15.22 6.46 -21.22
C ALA A 39 14.43 5.16 -21.01
N GLU A 40 14.32 4.31 -22.05
CA GLU A 40 13.63 3.02 -21.93
C GLU A 40 14.38 2.04 -21.03
N GLU A 41 15.72 2.01 -21.10
CA GLU A 41 16.52 1.15 -20.24
C GLU A 41 16.40 1.55 -18.77
N ILE A 42 16.48 2.85 -18.46
CA ILE A 42 16.28 3.34 -17.09
C ILE A 42 14.87 3.05 -16.61
N LYS A 43 13.86 3.24 -17.46
CA LYS A 43 12.45 2.92 -17.14
C LYS A 43 12.31 1.44 -16.77
N MET A 44 12.87 0.53 -17.58
CA MET A 44 12.84 -0.90 -17.33
C MET A 44 13.58 -1.30 -16.04
N LEU A 45 14.75 -0.72 -15.80
CA LEU A 45 15.56 -1.04 -14.61
C LEU A 45 14.96 -0.51 -13.30
N THR A 46 14.28 0.63 -13.36
CA THR A 46 13.72 1.29 -12.16
C THR A 46 12.25 0.97 -11.94
N GLY A 47 11.53 0.48 -12.95
CA GLY A 47 10.08 0.31 -12.91
C GLY A 47 9.29 1.63 -12.89
N GLY A 48 9.96 2.77 -13.07
CA GLY A 48 9.32 4.09 -13.06
C GLY A 48 8.53 4.40 -14.32
N THR A 49 7.75 5.49 -14.27
CA THR A 49 7.02 6.01 -15.43
C THR A 49 7.78 7.18 -16.05
N LEU A 50 8.14 7.07 -17.33
CA LEU A 50 8.75 8.17 -18.07
C LEU A 50 7.72 9.30 -18.27
N LEU A 51 8.01 10.49 -17.74
CA LEU A 51 7.15 11.66 -17.88
C LEU A 51 7.55 12.49 -19.11
N LEU A 52 8.85 12.80 -19.21
CA LEU A 52 9.36 13.69 -20.25
C LEU A 52 10.73 13.23 -20.71
N ARG A 53 10.93 13.27 -22.03
CA ARG A 53 12.21 13.02 -22.68
C ARG A 53 12.56 14.21 -23.57
N ASN A 54 13.63 14.91 -23.22
CA ASN A 54 14.20 16.00 -24.01
C ASN A 54 15.68 15.71 -24.29
N LYS A 55 16.26 16.32 -25.32
CA LYS A 55 17.69 16.20 -25.69
C LYS A 55 18.65 16.45 -24.52
N TYR A 56 18.21 17.23 -23.53
CA TYR A 56 19.04 17.67 -22.40
C TYR A 56 18.68 17.01 -21.07
N TYR A 57 17.50 16.41 -20.95
CA TYR A 57 17.09 15.79 -19.69
C TYR A 57 16.00 14.73 -19.89
N ILE A 58 15.99 13.77 -18.98
CA ILE A 58 15.00 12.71 -18.85
C ILE A 58 14.33 12.88 -17.48
N VAL A 59 13.01 12.89 -17.43
CA VAL A 59 12.24 13.00 -16.18
C VAL A 59 11.42 11.73 -15.98
N ILE A 60 11.63 11.07 -14.85
CA ILE A 60 10.95 9.80 -14.49
C ILE A 60 10.27 9.95 -13.14
N TYR A 61 9.05 9.42 -13.06
CA TYR A 61 8.25 9.30 -11.86
C TYR A 61 8.41 7.91 -11.23
N ARG A 62 8.46 7.87 -9.90
CA ARG A 62 8.70 6.69 -9.05
C ARG A 62 7.71 5.52 -9.22
N GLY A 63 6.53 5.76 -9.79
CA GLY A 63 5.49 4.74 -9.97
C GLY A 63 4.61 4.60 -8.72
N LYS A 64 3.35 4.21 -8.90
CA LYS A 64 2.35 4.10 -7.81
C LYS A 64 2.68 2.96 -6.83
N ASP A 65 3.30 1.91 -7.33
CA ASP A 65 3.58 0.67 -6.59
C ASP A 65 4.97 0.67 -5.95
N PHE A 66 5.67 1.82 -5.95
CA PHE A 66 6.93 1.91 -5.25
C PHE A 66 6.70 1.82 -3.75
N LEU A 67 7.31 0.81 -3.15
CA LEU A 67 7.32 0.63 -1.71
C LEU A 67 8.70 1.00 -1.16
N PRO A 68 8.82 2.03 -0.30
CA PRO A 68 10.08 2.32 0.40
C PRO A 68 10.59 1.07 1.11
N THR A 69 11.91 0.85 1.10
CA THR A 69 12.53 -0.33 1.71
C THR A 69 12.14 -0.50 3.18
N SER A 70 12.01 0.60 3.94
CA SER A 70 11.52 0.56 5.32
C SER A 70 10.09 0.01 5.43
N VAL A 71 9.20 0.40 4.52
CA VAL A 71 7.81 -0.08 4.52
C VAL A 71 7.75 -1.53 4.06
N ALA A 72 8.55 -1.92 3.06
CA ALA A 72 8.67 -3.31 2.63
C ALA A 72 9.13 -4.22 3.78
N ALA A 73 10.19 -3.82 4.50
CA ALA A 73 10.71 -4.57 5.64
C ALA A 73 9.67 -4.72 6.76
N ALA A 74 8.98 -3.63 7.11
CA ALA A 74 7.94 -3.66 8.14
C ALA A 74 6.73 -4.54 7.75
N LEU A 75 6.42 -4.66 6.44
CA LEU A 75 5.39 -5.59 5.98
C LEU A 75 5.87 -7.04 6.07
N THR A 76 7.10 -7.33 5.65
CA THR A 76 7.68 -8.68 5.77
C THR A 76 7.74 -9.14 7.23
N GLU A 77 8.20 -8.29 8.14
CA GLU A 77 8.23 -8.59 9.59
C GLU A 77 6.83 -8.90 10.14
N ARG A 78 5.81 -8.12 9.75
CA ARG A 78 4.42 -8.39 10.16
C ARG A 78 3.87 -9.68 9.58
N GLU A 79 4.22 -10.01 8.34
CA GLU A 79 3.82 -11.27 7.72
C GLU A 79 4.46 -12.47 8.43
N GLU A 80 5.72 -12.38 8.82
CA GLU A 80 6.43 -13.40 9.58
C GLU A 80 5.78 -13.63 10.95
N LEU A 81 5.52 -12.57 11.72
CA LEU A 81 4.82 -12.67 13.01
C LEU A 81 3.42 -13.29 12.87
N THR A 82 2.69 -12.96 11.80
CA THR A 82 1.34 -13.51 11.59
C THR A 82 1.40 -15.00 11.28
N LYS A 83 2.41 -15.46 10.52
CA LYS A 83 2.64 -16.89 10.26
C LYS A 83 3.01 -17.63 11.54
N GLU A 84 3.90 -17.08 12.36
CA GLU A 84 4.27 -17.69 13.64
C GLU A 84 3.05 -17.90 14.55
N ILE A 85 2.15 -16.91 14.63
CA ILE A 85 0.90 -17.04 15.40
C ILE A 85 0.01 -18.15 14.81
N GLN A 86 -0.16 -18.20 13.49
CA GLN A 86 -0.96 -19.24 12.82
C GLN A 86 -0.38 -20.64 13.04
N ASP A 87 0.94 -20.80 12.96
CA ASP A 87 1.61 -22.08 13.18
C ASP A 87 1.45 -22.56 14.63
N VAL A 88 1.46 -21.63 15.60
CA VAL A 88 1.18 -21.95 17.01
C VAL A 88 -0.27 -22.37 17.20
N GLU A 89 -1.24 -21.64 16.65
CA GLU A 89 -2.67 -22.01 16.72
C GLU A 89 -2.93 -23.37 16.05
N GLU A 90 -2.31 -23.63 14.91
CA GLU A 90 -2.44 -24.90 14.19
C GLU A 90 -1.77 -26.06 14.94
N LYS A 91 -0.63 -25.83 15.60
CA LYS A 91 0.02 -26.85 16.44
C LYS A 91 -0.80 -27.21 17.68
N VAL A 92 -1.51 -26.24 18.26
CA VAL A 92 -2.47 -26.48 19.36
C VAL A 92 -3.68 -27.28 18.83
N ARG A 93 -4.16 -26.98 17.62
CA ARG A 93 -5.26 -27.73 16.98
C ARG A 93 -4.87 -29.14 16.57
N GLY A 94 -3.64 -29.36 16.10
CA GLY A 94 -3.11 -30.67 15.70
C GLY A 94 -2.69 -31.58 16.86
N GLY A 95 -2.57 -31.04 18.08
CA GLY A 95 -2.26 -31.80 19.29
C GLY A 95 -3.41 -32.61 19.87
N ALA A 96 -4.65 -32.40 19.40
CA ALA A 96 -5.83 -33.17 19.83
C ALA A 96 -6.08 -34.40 18.94
N GLY A 97 -5.05 -35.20 18.71
CA GLY A 97 -5.22 -36.62 18.41
C GLY A 97 -5.55 -37.34 19.70
N ILE A 98 -6.81 -37.31 20.12
CA ILE A 98 -7.30 -38.01 21.32
C ILE A 98 -7.10 -39.52 21.09
N ILE A 99 -6.07 -40.08 21.71
CA ILE A 99 -6.08 -41.47 22.15
C ILE A 99 -7.26 -41.56 23.12
N ALA A 100 -8.37 -42.14 22.67
CA ALA A 100 -9.47 -42.50 23.55
C ALA A 100 -9.04 -43.71 24.38
N SER A 101 -8.23 -43.47 25.42
CA SER A 101 -8.13 -44.39 26.54
C SER A 101 -9.39 -44.22 27.38
N VAL A 102 -10.18 -45.28 27.38
CA VAL A 102 -11.32 -45.55 28.25
C VAL A 102 -10.96 -45.25 29.70
N GLU A 103 -11.59 -44.25 30.30
CA GLU A 103 -11.88 -44.22 31.73
C GLU A 103 -13.31 -43.72 31.94
N GLU A 104 -14.13 -44.61 32.48
CA GLU A 104 -15.47 -44.31 32.98
C GLU A 104 -15.37 -43.28 34.11
N THR A 105 -15.76 -42.05 33.81
CA THR A 105 -16.20 -41.10 34.83
C THR A 105 -17.53 -40.51 34.39
N GLU A 106 -18.51 -40.64 35.27
CA GLU A 106 -19.89 -40.18 35.12
C GLU A 106 -19.95 -38.72 34.69
N GLY A 107 -20.27 -38.49 33.43
CA GLY A 107 -20.33 -37.16 32.85
C GLY A 107 -20.16 -37.22 31.34
N LYS A 108 -21.10 -37.89 30.65
CA LYS A 108 -21.18 -37.87 29.18
C LYS A 108 -21.06 -36.41 28.71
N PRO A 109 -20.22 -36.09 27.71
CA PRO A 109 -20.29 -34.80 27.06
C PRO A 109 -21.66 -34.70 26.40
N LEU A 110 -22.56 -34.00 27.08
CA LEU A 110 -23.89 -33.64 26.63
C LEU A 110 -23.65 -32.57 25.55
N ALA A 111 -23.49 -33.02 24.32
CA ALA A 111 -23.43 -32.15 23.16
C ALA A 111 -24.02 -32.95 22.00
N GLY A 112 -25.22 -32.56 21.58
CA GLY A 112 -25.97 -33.21 20.49
C GLY A 112 -27.17 -34.02 20.95
N THR A 113 -27.60 -33.90 22.21
CA THR A 113 -28.84 -34.53 22.68
C THR A 113 -30.05 -33.71 22.22
N LEU A 114 -31.14 -34.37 21.85
CA LEU A 114 -32.38 -33.72 21.38
C LEU A 114 -32.98 -32.73 22.41
N ALA A 115 -32.75 -32.97 23.71
CA ALA A 115 -33.09 -32.03 24.78
C ALA A 115 -32.29 -30.71 24.69
N GLU A 116 -30.99 -30.79 24.36
CA GLU A 116 -30.15 -29.61 24.19
C GLU A 116 -30.50 -28.84 22.91
N PHE A 117 -30.95 -29.54 21.87
CA PHE A 117 -31.52 -28.90 20.69
C PHE A 117 -32.74 -28.06 21.07
N TYR A 118 -33.66 -28.60 21.87
CA TYR A 118 -34.83 -27.83 22.32
C TYR A 118 -34.47 -26.73 23.31
N GLU A 119 -33.50 -26.93 24.21
CA GLU A 119 -33.00 -25.86 25.08
C GLU A 119 -32.32 -24.75 24.28
N ALA A 120 -31.54 -25.10 23.26
CA ALA A 120 -30.92 -24.15 22.35
C ALA A 120 -31.97 -23.43 21.50
N GLN A 121 -32.98 -24.14 21.01
CA GLN A 121 -34.11 -23.57 20.30
C GLN A 121 -34.94 -22.65 21.21
N ALA A 122 -35.10 -22.97 22.50
CA ALA A 122 -35.80 -22.11 23.45
C ALA A 122 -34.97 -20.89 23.87
N ARG A 123 -33.64 -21.03 24.00
CA ARG A 123 -32.73 -19.94 24.37
C ARG A 123 -32.42 -19.00 23.20
N TRP A 124 -32.31 -19.53 21.98
CA TRP A 124 -31.81 -18.81 20.80
C TRP A 124 -32.78 -18.77 19.63
N GLY A 125 -33.76 -19.69 19.56
CA GLY A 125 -34.78 -19.75 18.52
C GLY A 125 -35.95 -18.81 18.79
N LYS A 126 -35.67 -17.52 18.98
CA LYS A 126 -36.73 -16.52 18.84
C LYS A 126 -37.13 -16.47 17.38
N GLU A 127 -38.41 -16.70 17.09
CA GLU A 127 -38.98 -16.38 15.78
C GLU A 127 -38.78 -14.88 15.53
N LEU A 128 -37.90 -14.56 14.59
CA LEU A 128 -37.62 -13.18 14.18
C LEU A 128 -38.91 -12.60 13.59
N SER A 129 -39.45 -11.58 14.27
CA SER A 129 -40.56 -10.81 13.73
C SER A 129 -40.16 -10.20 12.39
N ALA A 130 -41.14 -9.99 11.50
CA ALA A 130 -40.92 -9.25 10.25
C ALA A 130 -40.26 -7.88 10.51
N GLU A 131 -40.61 -7.23 11.63
CA GLU A 131 -40.01 -5.96 12.06
C GLU A 131 -38.53 -6.09 12.43
N ASP A 132 -38.12 -7.19 13.07
CA ASP A 132 -36.73 -7.41 13.47
C ASP A 132 -35.86 -7.74 12.25
N LEU A 133 -36.41 -8.49 11.29
CA LEU A 133 -35.75 -8.75 10.00
C LEU A 133 -35.55 -7.46 9.22
N ASP A 134 -36.55 -6.58 9.18
CA ASP A 134 -36.45 -5.32 8.46
C ASP A 134 -35.49 -4.34 9.14
N LYS A 135 -35.46 -4.28 10.48
CA LYS A 135 -34.42 -3.56 11.23
C LYS A 135 -33.01 -4.08 10.90
N MET A 136 -32.83 -5.40 10.87
CA MET A 136 -31.54 -6.01 10.50
C MET A 136 -31.12 -5.64 9.08
N LYS A 137 -32.05 -5.67 8.12
CA LYS A 137 -31.78 -5.25 6.73
C LYS A 137 -31.41 -3.79 6.66
N GLU A 138 -32.11 -2.92 7.39
CA GLU A 138 -31.85 -1.49 7.41
C GLU A 138 -30.50 -1.16 8.06
N GLU A 139 -30.15 -1.83 9.16
CA GLU A 139 -28.82 -1.72 9.77
C GLU A 139 -27.72 -2.20 8.83
N ALA A 140 -27.91 -3.34 8.16
CA ALA A 140 -26.97 -3.83 7.16
C ALA A 140 -26.81 -2.85 5.98
N ALA A 141 -27.91 -2.22 5.54
CA ALA A 141 -27.88 -1.17 4.51
C ALA A 141 -27.11 0.05 5.01
N ARG A 142 -27.38 0.54 6.24
CA ARG A 142 -26.66 1.65 6.87
C ARG A 142 -25.16 1.38 6.97
N VAL A 143 -24.76 0.17 7.39
CA VAL A 143 -23.34 -0.22 7.46
C VAL A 143 -22.69 -0.23 6.08
N LYS A 144 -23.38 -0.75 5.05
CA LYS A 144 -22.88 -0.72 3.66
C LYS A 144 -22.70 0.73 3.17
N HIS A 145 -23.69 1.59 3.41
CA HIS A 145 -23.61 3.02 3.05
C HIS A 145 -22.45 3.72 3.77
N ALA A 146 -22.31 3.54 5.08
CA ALA A 146 -21.21 4.11 5.86
C ALA A 146 -19.83 3.67 5.34
N ARG A 147 -19.68 2.40 4.92
CA ARG A 147 -18.43 1.90 4.31
C ARG A 147 -18.10 2.60 2.99
N VAL A 148 -19.11 2.88 2.16
CA VAL A 148 -18.94 3.60 0.90
C VAL A 148 -18.56 5.06 1.16
N VAL A 149 -19.27 5.73 2.06
CA VAL A 149 -18.97 7.12 2.46
C VAL A 149 -17.53 7.24 2.98
N LYS A 150 -17.13 6.41 3.95
CA LYS A 150 -15.74 6.38 4.45
C LYS A 150 -14.70 6.08 3.36
N ARG A 151 -15.07 5.36 2.30
CA ARG A 151 -14.18 5.13 1.16
C ARG A 151 -14.04 6.39 0.30
N ILE A 152 -15.14 7.10 0.06
CA ILE A 152 -15.15 8.36 -0.69
C ILE A 152 -14.37 9.42 0.07
N GLU A 153 -14.62 9.61 1.36
CA GLU A 153 -13.90 10.57 2.21
C GLU A 153 -12.39 10.31 2.20
N ARG A 154 -11.96 9.05 2.31
CA ARG A 154 -10.53 8.69 2.19
C ARG A 154 -9.96 9.07 0.83
N LYS A 155 -10.67 8.79 -0.27
CA LYS A 155 -10.22 9.20 -1.62
C LYS A 155 -10.13 10.72 -1.73
N LEU A 156 -11.09 11.44 -1.16
CA LEU A 156 -11.18 12.90 -1.22
C LEU A 156 -10.08 13.57 -0.37
N ALA A 157 -9.79 13.03 0.81
CA ALA A 157 -8.66 13.44 1.64
C ALA A 157 -7.33 13.26 0.91
N THR A 158 -7.14 12.10 0.27
CA THR A 158 -5.96 11.82 -0.56
C THR A 158 -5.79 12.85 -1.69
N VAL A 159 -6.85 13.14 -2.45
CA VAL A 159 -6.82 14.15 -3.52
C VAL A 159 -6.52 15.55 -2.97
N SER A 160 -7.13 15.91 -1.83
CA SER A 160 -6.90 17.21 -1.19
C SER A 160 -5.43 17.39 -0.78
N ILE A 161 -4.80 16.36 -0.23
CA ILE A 161 -3.37 16.37 0.10
C ILE A 161 -2.51 16.55 -1.17
N TYR A 162 -2.83 15.85 -2.25
CA TYR A 162 -2.09 16.00 -3.51
C TYR A 162 -2.22 17.40 -4.10
N LEU A 163 -3.41 18.01 -4.04
CA LEU A 163 -3.61 19.39 -4.51
C LEU A 163 -2.79 20.38 -3.69
N VAL A 164 -2.85 20.30 -2.36
CA VAL A 164 -2.09 21.20 -1.48
C VAL A 164 -0.58 21.06 -1.68
N THR A 165 -0.07 19.82 -1.75
CA THR A 165 1.36 19.57 -1.97
C THR A 165 1.83 20.04 -3.34
N PHE A 166 1.01 19.87 -4.38
CA PHE A 166 1.31 20.37 -5.73
C PHE A 166 1.35 21.89 -5.78
N SER A 167 0.40 22.58 -5.14
CA SER A 167 0.40 24.04 -5.02
C SER A 167 1.66 24.55 -4.30
N ILE A 168 2.06 23.92 -3.19
CA ILE A 168 3.29 24.28 -2.46
C ILE A 168 4.53 24.08 -3.34
N LEU A 169 4.61 22.98 -4.08
CA LEU A 169 5.73 22.69 -5.00
C LEU A 169 5.82 23.74 -6.13
N ILE A 170 4.69 24.16 -6.69
CA ILE A 170 4.65 25.23 -7.68
C ILE A 170 5.17 26.54 -7.08
N ILE A 171 4.69 26.92 -5.90
CA ILE A 171 5.13 28.15 -5.20
C ILE A 171 6.64 28.10 -4.96
N TYR A 172 7.16 27.00 -4.43
CA TYR A 172 8.60 26.83 -4.19
C TYR A 172 9.41 26.95 -5.50
N SER A 173 8.94 26.32 -6.58
CA SER A 173 9.62 26.41 -7.87
C SER A 173 9.65 27.84 -8.42
N ILE A 174 8.58 28.62 -8.22
CA ILE A 174 8.52 30.03 -8.65
C ILE A 174 9.47 30.89 -7.80
N LEU A 175 9.47 30.70 -6.47
CA LEU A 175 10.36 31.43 -5.57
C LEU A 175 11.84 31.18 -5.88
N THR A 176 12.24 29.92 -6.11
CA THR A 176 13.63 29.61 -6.50
C THR A 176 14.02 30.29 -7.81
N THR A 177 13.14 30.30 -8.81
CA THR A 177 13.43 31.01 -10.08
C THR A 177 13.51 32.54 -9.91
N MET A 178 12.79 33.12 -8.94
CA MET A 178 12.85 34.56 -8.68
C MET A 178 14.13 34.94 -7.91
N GLU A 179 14.57 34.12 -6.95
CA GLU A 179 15.87 34.32 -6.28
C GLU A 179 17.04 34.21 -7.26
N ASP A 180 16.99 33.24 -8.19
CA ASP A 180 17.99 33.10 -9.26
C ASP A 180 18.00 34.34 -10.19
N ILE A 181 16.85 34.96 -10.47
CA ILE A 181 16.77 36.22 -11.24
C ILE A 181 17.37 37.39 -10.46
N TYR A 182 17.08 37.52 -9.16
CA TYR A 182 17.62 38.60 -8.32
C TYR A 182 19.14 38.48 -8.13
N TYR A 183 19.70 37.27 -8.15
CA TYR A 183 21.16 37.06 -8.09
C TYR A 183 21.89 37.30 -9.42
N ILE A 184 21.18 37.41 -10.56
CA ILE A 184 21.76 37.72 -11.88
C ILE A 184 21.83 39.23 -12.14
N ILE A 185 21.02 40.05 -11.45
CA ILE A 185 20.97 41.51 -11.65
C ILE A 185 22.18 42.30 -11.05
N PRO A 186 22.96 41.88 -10.03
CA PRO A 186 24.02 42.72 -9.48
C PRO A 186 25.36 42.66 -10.24
N VAL A 187 25.41 42.02 -11.42
CA VAL A 187 26.65 41.94 -12.25
C VAL A 187 26.65 42.96 -13.41
N CYS A 188 25.62 43.81 -13.50
CA CYS A 188 25.58 44.94 -14.42
C CYS A 188 25.45 46.28 -13.66
N GLN A 189 26.51 46.70 -12.98
CA GLN A 189 26.76 48.11 -12.65
C GLN A 189 28.25 48.41 -12.71
#